data_AF-A0A1D6QVE4-F1
#
_entry.id   AF-A0A1D6QVE4-F1
#
_cell.length_a   1.000
_cell.length_b   1.000
_cell.length_c   1.000
_cell.angle_alpha   90.00
_cell.angle_beta   90.00
_cell.angle_gamma   90.00
#
_symmetry.space_group_name_H-M   'P 1'
#
loop_
_entity.id
_entity.type
_entity.pdbx_description
1 polymer ?
#
loop_
_entity_poly.entity_id
_entity_poly.type
_entity_poly.pdbx_seq_one_letter_code
_entity_poly.pdbx_strand_id
1 'polypeptide(L)'
;MGSKSVDEVLDAAAAGVHYSALRLDGQASATTSGLENGHQEPFVIGVAGGASSGKSTVCKMIIDQLRDQRVVVVTQESFYYGLTDEELVHVHNYNFDHPDAFHTELLLSCMQNLKCGKAVDIPNYNFKTYKSVPNARKVIFSV
;
A
#
# COMPACT_ATOMS: atom_id res chain seq x y z
N MET A 1 16.56 42.94 -22.99
CA MET A 1 16.85 42.03 -21.85
C MET A 1 16.34 42.68 -20.59
N GLY A 2 15.32 42.10 -19.95
CA GLY A 2 14.87 42.49 -18.62
C GLY A 2 14.69 41.23 -17.79
N SER A 3 15.58 40.99 -16.83
CA SER A 3 15.50 39.86 -15.91
C SER A 3 14.33 40.07 -14.96
N LYS A 4 13.48 39.05 -14.83
CA LYS A 4 12.51 38.97 -13.72
C LYS A 4 13.19 38.39 -12.49
N SER A 5 12.91 39.00 -11.33
CA SER A 5 13.43 38.62 -10.01
C SER A 5 12.92 37.23 -9.60
N VAL A 6 13.74 36.52 -8.82
CA VAL A 6 13.56 35.14 -8.35
C VAL A 6 12.35 34.92 -7.43
N ASP A 7 11.67 35.99 -6.99
CA ASP A 7 10.52 35.90 -6.09
C ASP A 7 9.17 35.66 -6.79
N GLU A 8 9.08 35.80 -8.12
CA GLU A 8 7.84 35.51 -8.88
C GLU A 8 7.65 34.01 -9.20
N VAL A 9 8.64 33.15 -8.90
CA VAL A 9 8.61 31.73 -9.30
C VAL A 9 8.04 30.82 -8.20
N LEU A 10 7.85 31.31 -6.97
CA LEU A 10 7.47 30.46 -5.84
C LEU A 10 5.96 30.29 -5.58
N ASP A 11 5.08 31.08 -6.20
CA ASP A 11 3.65 31.09 -5.83
C ASP A 11 2.73 30.22 -6.72
N ALA A 12 3.30 29.48 -7.68
CA ALA A 12 2.55 28.60 -8.58
C ALA A 12 2.49 27.12 -8.13
N ALA A 13 3.12 26.76 -7.00
CA ALA A 13 3.22 25.36 -6.56
C ALA A 13 1.98 24.85 -5.78
N ALA A 14 0.99 25.68 -5.50
CA ALA A 14 -0.13 25.35 -4.61
C ALA A 14 -1.43 24.90 -5.31
N ALA A 15 -1.47 24.78 -6.65
CA ALA A 15 -2.67 24.37 -7.37
C ALA A 15 -2.42 23.13 -8.24
N GLY A 16 -2.87 21.98 -7.75
CA GLY A 16 -3.24 20.82 -8.58
C GLY A 16 -2.10 20.04 -9.22
N VAL A 17 -1.42 19.20 -8.43
CA VAL A 17 -0.63 18.10 -9.01
C VAL A 17 -1.52 16.85 -9.08
N HIS A 18 -2.17 16.70 -10.22
CA HIS A 18 -2.95 15.51 -10.57
C HIS A 18 -2.00 14.46 -11.17
N TYR A 19 -1.57 13.46 -10.40
CA TYR A 19 -0.78 12.35 -10.94
C TYR A 19 -1.67 11.39 -11.73
N SER A 20 -1.77 11.62 -13.04
CA SER A 20 -2.28 10.66 -14.00
C SER A 20 -1.11 9.95 -14.70
N ALA A 21 -0.84 8.70 -14.32
CA ALA A 21 -0.02 7.75 -15.10
C ALA A 21 -0.55 6.35 -14.77
N LEU A 22 -1.12 5.55 -15.66
CA LEU A 22 -0.85 5.32 -17.09
C LEU A 22 -2.17 5.26 -17.87
N ARG A 23 -2.29 5.98 -18.98
CA ARG A 23 -3.34 5.74 -19.97
C ARG A 23 -2.67 5.65 -21.35
N LEU A 24 -2.48 4.42 -21.80
CA LEU A 24 -2.19 4.12 -23.20
C LEU A 24 -3.53 4.16 -23.96
N ASP A 25 -3.63 5.18 -24.82
CA ASP A 25 -4.53 5.42 -25.96
C ASP A 25 -6.07 5.34 -25.83
N GLY A 26 -6.73 6.42 -26.30
CA GLY A 26 -8.00 6.33 -27.06
C GLY A 26 -9.30 6.89 -26.44
N GLN A 27 -9.60 8.17 -26.73
CA GLN A 27 -10.93 8.87 -26.88
C GLN A 27 -12.08 8.79 -25.83
N ALA A 28 -12.31 9.96 -25.20
CA ALA A 28 -13.50 10.69 -24.71
C ALA A 28 -14.90 10.05 -24.46
N SER A 29 -15.52 10.36 -23.30
CA SER A 29 -16.67 11.28 -23.18
C SER A 29 -17.10 11.48 -21.70
N ALA A 30 -17.47 12.71 -21.33
CA ALA A 30 -17.84 13.14 -19.99
C ALA A 30 -19.29 12.79 -19.62
N THR A 31 -19.53 12.41 -18.36
CA THR A 31 -20.81 12.62 -17.66
C THR A 31 -20.55 12.82 -16.16
N THR A 32 -20.71 14.06 -15.71
CA THR A 32 -20.87 14.44 -14.31
C THR A 32 -22.32 14.23 -13.89
N SER A 33 -22.59 13.27 -13.00
CA SER A 33 -23.77 13.28 -12.13
C SER A 33 -23.66 12.24 -11.00
N GLY A 34 -23.79 12.69 -9.75
CA GLY A 34 -24.24 11.84 -8.63
C GLY A 34 -23.41 11.89 -7.34
N LEU A 35 -23.83 12.77 -6.42
CA LEU A 35 -23.61 12.80 -4.95
C LEU A 35 -22.17 12.72 -4.38
N GLU A 36 -21.73 13.86 -3.84
CA GLU A 36 -20.59 14.03 -2.95
C GLU A 36 -20.77 13.28 -1.62
N ASN A 37 -19.91 12.28 -1.42
CA ASN A 37 -19.07 12.15 -0.24
C ASN A 37 -17.72 11.70 -0.79
N GLY A 38 -16.97 12.65 -1.35
CA GLY A 38 -15.79 12.38 -2.16
C GLY A 38 -14.63 11.87 -1.32
N HIS A 39 -14.63 10.58 -0.98
CA HIS A 39 -13.40 9.92 -0.56
C HIS A 39 -12.43 9.98 -1.73
N GLN A 40 -11.40 10.84 -1.64
CA GLN A 40 -10.28 10.81 -2.57
C GLN A 40 -9.62 9.42 -2.47
N GLU A 41 -9.44 8.77 -3.61
CA GLU A 41 -8.80 7.46 -3.65
C GLU A 41 -7.36 7.57 -3.10
N PRO A 42 -6.93 6.69 -2.19
CA PRO A 42 -5.58 6.74 -1.65
C PRO A 42 -4.52 6.53 -2.73
N PHE A 43 -3.43 7.27 -2.66
CA PHE A 43 -2.26 7.00 -3.49
C PHE A 43 -1.52 5.75 -2.97
N VAL A 44 -1.36 4.74 -3.82
CA VAL A 44 -0.74 3.46 -3.44
C VAL A 44 0.66 3.35 -4.04
N ILE A 45 1.65 3.09 -3.19
CA ILE A 45 3.03 2.80 -3.58
C ILE A 45 3.31 1.33 -3.29
N GLY A 46 3.61 0.55 -4.33
CA GLY A 46 4.08 -0.83 -4.21
C GLY A 46 5.60 -0.90 -4.19
N VAL A 47 6.18 -1.61 -3.21
CA VAL A 47 7.63 -1.86 -3.12
C VAL A 47 7.88 -3.37 -3.15
N ALA A 48 8.47 -3.88 -4.23
CA ALA A 48 8.68 -5.30 -4.48
C ALA A 48 10.18 -5.63 -4.68
N GLY A 49 10.53 -6.91 -4.54
CA GLY A 49 11.90 -7.42 -4.65
C GLY A 49 12.16 -8.64 -3.77
N GLY A 50 13.28 -9.33 -4.01
CA GLY A 50 13.66 -10.55 -3.25
C GLY A 50 13.89 -10.30 -1.75
N ALA A 51 14.00 -11.37 -0.98
CA ALA A 51 14.37 -11.28 0.44
C ALA A 51 15.68 -10.49 0.61
N SER A 52 15.75 -9.69 1.68
CA SER A 52 16.94 -8.86 2.00
C SER A 52 17.36 -7.82 0.95
N SER A 53 16.52 -7.50 -0.04
CA SER A 53 16.83 -6.48 -1.06
C SER A 53 16.70 -5.02 -0.58
N GLY A 54 16.26 -4.78 0.66
CA GLY A 54 16.11 -3.44 1.23
C GLY A 54 14.71 -2.81 1.12
N LYS A 55 13.67 -3.59 0.77
CA LYS A 55 12.28 -3.10 0.67
C LYS A 55 11.81 -2.33 1.91
N SER A 56 12.01 -2.92 3.09
CA SER A 56 11.60 -2.31 4.37
C SER A 56 12.36 -1.02 4.64
N THR A 57 13.64 -0.93 4.24
CA THR A 57 14.46 0.28 4.33
C THR A 57 13.90 1.37 3.42
N VAL A 58 13.59 1.04 2.16
CA VAL A 58 12.99 1.99 1.21
C VAL A 58 11.62 2.47 1.70
N CYS A 59 10.74 1.56 2.16
CA CYS A 59 9.45 1.93 2.76
C CYS A 59 9.63 2.89 3.94
N LYS A 60 10.57 2.60 4.85
CA LYS A 60 10.87 3.46 5.98
C LYS A 60 11.34 4.85 5.54
N MET A 61 12.25 4.93 4.56
CA MET A 61 12.73 6.20 4.03
C MET A 61 11.61 7.02 3.39
N ILE A 62 10.68 6.38 2.66
CA ILE A 62 9.51 7.05 2.09
C ILE A 62 8.64 7.63 3.21
N ILE A 63 8.31 6.83 4.23
CA ILE A 63 7.49 7.27 5.38
C ILE A 63 8.15 8.44 6.11
N ASP A 64 9.45 8.34 6.39
CA ASP A 64 10.22 9.37 7.09
C ASP A 64 10.22 10.71 6.29
N GLN A 65 10.12 10.66 4.96
CA GLN A 65 10.01 11.85 4.09
C GLN A 65 8.59 12.43 3.98
N LEU A 66 7.54 11.62 4.17
CA LEU A 66 6.14 12.04 4.06
C LEU A 66 5.62 12.78 5.31
N ARG A 67 6.39 12.79 6.41
CA ARG A 67 6.12 13.55 7.65
C ARG A 67 4.67 13.39 8.15
N ASP A 68 3.92 14.50 8.30
CA ASP A 68 2.58 14.57 8.88
C ASP A 68 1.47 13.98 8.01
N GLN A 69 1.80 13.40 6.85
CA GLN A 69 0.82 12.68 6.05
C GLN A 69 0.41 11.38 6.75
N ARG A 70 -0.89 11.09 6.73
CA ARG A 70 -1.38 9.77 7.18
C ARG A 70 -0.84 8.73 6.20
N VAL A 71 -0.01 7.81 6.70
CA VAL A 71 0.50 6.69 5.91
C VAL A 71 0.06 5.39 6.57
N VAL A 72 -0.46 4.49 5.74
CA VAL A 72 -0.79 3.12 6.15
C VAL A 72 0.21 2.18 5.49
N VAL A 73 0.88 1.36 6.30
CA VAL A 73 1.78 0.30 5.82
C VAL A 73 1.07 -1.05 5.91
N VAL A 74 1.05 -1.76 4.79
CA VAL A 74 0.59 -3.14 4.66
C VAL A 74 1.74 -3.95 4.08
N THR A 75 2.10 -5.05 4.73
CA THR A 75 3.18 -5.95 4.27
C THR A 75 2.58 -7.29 3.85
N GLN A 76 3.05 -7.87 2.74
CA GLN A 76 2.61 -9.20 2.29
C GLN A 76 2.94 -10.29 3.32
N GLU A 77 4.05 -10.14 4.04
CA GLU A 77 4.47 -10.99 5.16
C GLU A 77 3.41 -11.17 6.25
N SER A 78 2.53 -10.16 6.44
CA SER A 78 1.44 -10.26 7.41
C SER A 78 0.42 -11.35 7.02
N PHE A 79 0.35 -11.70 5.74
CA PHE A 79 -0.66 -12.58 5.14
C PHE A 79 -0.14 -13.98 4.85
N TYR A 80 0.98 -14.41 5.44
CA TYR A 80 1.36 -15.82 5.41
C TYR A 80 0.27 -16.71 6.05
N TYR A 81 0.04 -17.89 5.47
CA TYR A 81 -0.70 -18.95 6.15
C TYR A 81 0.05 -19.39 7.41
N GLY A 82 -0.69 -19.65 8.48
CA GLY A 82 -0.13 -20.37 9.62
C GLY A 82 0.20 -21.80 9.22
N LEU A 83 1.38 -22.29 9.61
CA LEU A 83 1.80 -23.66 9.29
C LEU A 83 1.04 -24.68 10.14
N THR A 84 0.71 -25.81 9.54
CA THR A 84 0.22 -26.99 10.27
C THR A 84 1.35 -27.61 11.10
N ASP A 85 1.00 -28.54 11.99
CA ASP A 85 1.99 -29.19 12.84
C ASP A 85 2.92 -30.10 12.01
N GLU A 86 2.42 -30.68 10.91
CA GLU A 86 3.22 -31.48 9.96
C GLU A 86 4.21 -30.62 9.16
N GLU A 87 3.77 -29.43 8.72
CA GLU A 87 4.63 -28.47 8.02
C GLU A 87 5.71 -27.91 8.95
N LEU A 88 5.37 -27.66 10.22
CA LEU A 88 6.32 -27.21 11.25
C LEU A 88 7.49 -28.18 11.46
N VAL A 89 7.25 -29.50 11.38
CA VAL A 89 8.32 -30.51 11.47
C VAL A 89 9.35 -30.34 10.34
N HIS A 90 8.92 -29.84 9.18
CA HIS A 90 9.74 -29.67 7.99
C HIS A 90 9.95 -28.20 7.62
N VAL A 91 9.86 -27.28 8.60
CA VAL A 91 9.84 -25.83 8.35
C VAL A 91 11.05 -25.33 7.56
N HIS A 92 12.21 -25.96 7.71
CA HIS A 92 13.43 -25.62 6.96
C HIS A 92 13.34 -25.94 5.46
N ASN A 93 12.41 -26.80 5.06
CA ASN A 93 12.12 -27.14 3.66
C ASN A 93 10.88 -26.42 3.13
N TYR A 94 10.17 -25.65 3.96
CA TYR A 94 8.98 -24.92 3.54
C TYR A 94 9.38 -23.73 2.66
N ASN A 95 8.76 -23.62 1.49
CA ASN A 95 9.04 -22.53 0.55
C ASN A 95 8.14 -21.32 0.84
N PHE A 96 8.64 -20.40 1.67
CA PHE A 96 7.95 -19.14 2.00
C PHE A 96 7.87 -18.13 0.83
N ASP A 97 8.52 -18.40 -0.31
CA ASP A 97 8.43 -17.57 -1.50
C ASP A 97 7.40 -18.11 -2.51
N HIS A 98 6.79 -19.28 -2.24
CA HIS A 98 5.74 -19.83 -3.10
C HIS A 98 4.46 -19.00 -3.00
N PRO A 99 3.74 -18.72 -4.12
CA PRO A 99 2.47 -17.99 -4.09
C PRO A 99 1.43 -18.57 -3.12
N ASP A 100 1.42 -19.90 -2.96
CA ASP A 100 0.49 -20.60 -2.07
C ASP A 100 0.79 -20.41 -0.57
N ALA A 101 1.95 -19.84 -0.22
CA ALA A 101 2.25 -19.51 1.17
C ALA A 101 1.42 -18.31 1.68
N PHE A 102 0.74 -17.57 0.80
CA PHE A 102 0.05 -16.33 1.13
C PHE A 102 -1.48 -16.42 0.98
N HIS A 103 -2.20 -15.80 1.92
CA HIS A 103 -3.61 -15.45 1.78
C HIS A 103 -3.80 -14.28 0.78
N THR A 104 -3.50 -14.51 -0.50
CA THR A 104 -3.51 -13.47 -1.55
C THR A 104 -4.88 -12.81 -1.71
N GLU A 105 -5.97 -13.60 -1.68
CA GLU A 105 -7.33 -13.06 -1.78
C GLU A 105 -7.69 -12.13 -0.61
N LEU A 106 -7.23 -12.47 0.61
CA LEU A 106 -7.44 -11.62 1.78
C LEU A 106 -6.64 -10.31 1.65
N LEU A 107 -5.38 -10.38 1.19
CA LEU A 107 -4.58 -9.19 0.92
C LEU A 107 -5.26 -8.28 -0.11
N LEU A 108 -5.73 -8.83 -1.23
CA LEU A 108 -6.42 -8.06 -2.27
C LEU A 108 -7.71 -7.43 -1.74
N SER A 109 -8.50 -8.17 -0.97
CA SER A 109 -9.72 -7.66 -0.32
C SER A 109 -9.41 -6.52 0.66
N CYS A 110 -8.37 -6.67 1.49
CA CYS A 110 -7.91 -5.61 2.40
C CYS A 110 -7.50 -4.35 1.63
N MET A 111 -6.72 -4.50 0.55
CA MET A 111 -6.28 -3.38 -0.28
C MET A 111 -7.46 -2.66 -0.94
N GLN A 112 -8.43 -3.40 -1.50
CA GLN A 112 -9.63 -2.81 -2.09
C GLN A 112 -10.46 -2.02 -1.06
N ASN A 113 -10.66 -2.58 0.14
CA ASN A 113 -11.41 -1.91 1.19
C ASN A 113 -10.69 -0.65 1.69
N LEU A 114 -9.36 -0.69 1.86
CA LEU A 114 -8.57 0.49 2.21
C LEU A 114 -8.68 1.59 1.14
N LYS A 115 -8.66 1.21 -0.15
CA LYS A 115 -8.87 2.16 -1.26
C LYS A 115 -10.25 2.83 -1.23
N CYS A 116 -11.27 2.14 -0.69
CA CYS A 116 -12.62 2.67 -0.50
C CYS A 116 -12.84 3.37 0.85
N GLY A 117 -11.79 3.63 1.63
CA GLY A 117 -11.90 4.27 2.94
C GLY A 117 -12.50 3.38 4.04
N LYS A 118 -12.63 2.07 3.79
CA LYS A 118 -13.20 1.12 4.75
C LYS A 118 -12.13 0.57 5.67
N ALA A 119 -12.49 0.40 6.94
CA ALA A 119 -11.61 -0.27 7.89
C ALA A 119 -11.41 -1.74 7.52
N VAL A 120 -10.19 -2.25 7.75
CA VAL A 120 -9.81 -3.63 7.52
C VAL A 120 -9.05 -4.18 8.70
N ASP A 121 -9.12 -5.49 8.86
CA ASP A 121 -8.37 -6.24 9.85
C ASP A 121 -7.18 -6.93 9.16
N ILE A 122 -5.97 -6.48 9.50
CA ILE A 122 -4.74 -7.04 8.97
C ILE A 122 -4.27 -8.15 9.92
N PRO A 123 -4.02 -9.38 9.42
CA PRO A 123 -3.45 -10.46 10.22
C PRO A 123 -2.02 -10.10 10.70
N ASN A 124 -1.54 -10.83 11.70
CA ASN A 124 -0.14 -10.78 12.11
C ASN A 124 0.47 -12.17 12.04
N TYR A 125 1.53 -12.31 11.26
CA TYR A 125 2.29 -13.55 11.21
C TYR A 125 3.46 -13.51 12.19
N ASN A 126 3.53 -14.52 13.06
CA ASN A 126 4.62 -14.65 14.01
C ASN A 126 5.70 -15.60 13.46
N PHE A 127 6.81 -15.04 12.98
CA PHE A 127 7.93 -15.81 12.42
C PHE A 127 8.64 -16.75 13.41
N LYS A 128 8.44 -16.59 14.72
CA LYS A 128 9.02 -17.50 15.73
C LYS A 128 8.17 -18.74 15.92
N THR A 129 6.84 -18.61 15.81
CA THR A 129 5.90 -19.71 16.02
C THR A 129 5.29 -20.23 14.73
N TYR A 130 5.51 -19.55 13.61
CA TYR A 130 4.94 -19.80 12.28
C TYR A 130 3.41 -19.85 12.28
N LYS A 131 2.78 -19.10 13.19
CA LYS A 131 1.32 -19.02 13.30
C LYS A 131 0.84 -17.63 12.86
N SER A 132 -0.32 -17.61 12.21
CA SER A 132 -1.02 -16.39 11.82
C SER A 132 -2.12 -16.08 12.83
N VAL A 133 -2.15 -14.84 13.32
CA VAL A 133 -3.20 -14.32 14.21
C VAL A 133 -4.16 -13.48 13.38
N PRO A 134 -5.41 -13.92 13.16
CA PRO A 134 -6.40 -13.12 12.44
C PRO A 134 -6.77 -11.88 13.26
N ASN A 135 -7.16 -10.81 12.58
CA ASN A 135 -7.65 -9.57 13.19
C ASN A 135 -6.69 -8.92 14.21
N ALA A 136 -5.39 -9.04 13.98
CA ALA A 136 -4.37 -8.54 14.89
C ALA A 136 -4.24 -7.01 14.89
N ARG A 137 -4.50 -6.37 13.75
CA ARG A 137 -4.38 -4.92 13.60
C ARG A 137 -5.51 -4.36 12.75
N LYS A 138 -6.38 -3.56 13.38
CA LYS A 138 -7.41 -2.79 12.67
C LYS A 138 -6.80 -1.54 12.04
N VAL A 139 -7.05 -1.35 10.76
CA VAL A 139 -6.48 -0.26 9.95
C VAL A 139 -7.59 0.44 9.20
N ILE A 140 -7.55 1.77 9.16
CA ILE A 140 -8.42 2.58 8.32
C ILE A 140 -7.57 3.69 7.69
N PHE A 141 -7.83 3.98 6.42
CA PHE A 141 -7.32 5.15 5.77
C PHE A 141 -8.51 6.00 5.32
N SER A 142 -8.66 7.19 5.91
CA SER A 142 -9.62 8.19 5.45
C SER A 142 -8.84 9.46 5.19
N VAL A 143 -8.94 9.93 3.95
CA VAL A 143 -8.66 11.31 3.55
C VAL A 143 -9.75 12.23 4.08
#